data_AF-A0A4Q5YM33-F1
#
_entry.id   AF-A0A4Q5YM33-F1
#
_cell.length_a   1.000
_cell.length_b   1.000
_cell.length_c   1.000
_cell.angle_alpha   90.00
_cell.angle_beta   90.00
_cell.angle_gamma   90.00
#
_symmetry.space_group_name_H-M   'P 1'
#
loop_
_entity.id
_entity.type
_entity.pdbx_description
1 polymer ?
#
loop_
_entity_poly.entity_id
_entity_poly.type
_entity_poly.pdbx_seq_one_letter_code
_entity_poly.pdbx_strand_id
1 'polypeptide(L)'
;HSCERTCHSKAEAAQNIDDAEKAEFHDVNIAGAGQARNWKVMGFWEWPAWQWIKLENKRLQVYLPAAFITIIVSLLCLGLSPDVFAVVMKGKVYDMKSNKPMPNVNIVNTFTGLGMTTDSSGVFTVNVEKGHLVEFTRMGYKVARVRIDVASLPFYSIAMREGAIDIPEVEVRGNAFRTDSIENRETYKWAIEHYKLEGLDVIQHPFDALSKRNRQIWAFQKRYEYFEKEKFVDYVFNERLINKVAPIDSLEMEDFRRYYRPTYEQIKSWTEYEFLEYIKRSAAAYMRRRG
;
A
#
# COMPACT_ATOMS: atom_id res chain seq x y z
N HIS A 1 -34.14 -12.58 -29.85
CA HIS A 1 -33.10 -13.31 -30.61
C HIS A 1 -31.74 -12.59 -30.70
N SER A 2 -31.27 -11.89 -29.65
CA SER A 2 -29.91 -11.32 -29.67
C SER A 2 -29.33 -11.15 -28.27
N CYS A 3 -29.38 -12.20 -27.43
CA CYS A 3 -28.71 -12.19 -26.13
C CYS A 3 -28.37 -13.60 -25.59
N GLU A 4 -28.02 -14.55 -26.46
CA GLU A 4 -27.59 -15.91 -26.04
C GLU A 4 -26.28 -16.38 -26.68
N ARG A 5 -25.61 -15.54 -27.50
CA ARG A 5 -24.38 -15.95 -28.20
C ARG A 5 -23.07 -15.53 -27.53
N THR A 6 -23.10 -14.83 -26.41
CA THR A 6 -21.89 -14.32 -25.74
C THR A 6 -21.44 -15.13 -24.52
N CYS A 7 -22.19 -16.14 -24.09
CA CYS A 7 -21.78 -17.03 -22.98
C CYS A 7 -21.02 -18.28 -23.44
N HIS A 8 -21.06 -18.65 -24.72
CA HIS A 8 -20.32 -19.81 -25.23
C HIS A 8 -18.85 -19.51 -25.60
N SER A 9 -18.45 -18.24 -25.83
CA SER A 9 -17.09 -17.93 -26.28
C SER A 9 -16.05 -17.77 -25.14
N LYS A 10 -16.45 -17.90 -23.87
CA LYS A 10 -15.52 -17.84 -22.73
C LYS A 10 -15.20 -19.18 -22.10
N ALA A 11 -15.91 -20.25 -22.47
CA ALA A 11 -15.61 -21.61 -22.03
C ALA A 11 -14.54 -22.29 -22.90
N GLU A 12 -14.45 -21.94 -24.20
CA GLU A 12 -13.43 -22.50 -25.11
C GLU A 12 -12.01 -21.90 -24.95
N ALA A 13 -11.87 -20.80 -24.20
CA ALA A 13 -10.57 -20.17 -23.98
C ALA A 13 -9.79 -20.74 -22.76
N ALA A 14 -10.48 -21.47 -21.87
CA ALA A 14 -9.84 -22.06 -20.68
C ALA A 14 -9.31 -23.49 -20.91
N GLN A 15 -9.71 -24.13 -22.01
CA GLN A 15 -9.34 -25.52 -22.32
C GLN A 15 -8.10 -25.62 -23.23
N ASN A 16 -7.63 -24.49 -23.79
CA ASN A 16 -6.48 -24.41 -24.70
C ASN A 16 -5.13 -24.12 -24.01
N ILE A 17 -5.09 -24.05 -22.67
CA ILE A 17 -3.84 -23.79 -21.93
C ILE A 17 -3.22 -25.09 -21.39
N ASP A 18 -4.03 -26.12 -21.11
CA ASP A 18 -3.54 -27.39 -20.56
C ASP A 18 -2.99 -28.37 -21.63
N ASP A 19 -3.32 -28.15 -22.91
CA ASP A 19 -2.85 -29.02 -24.02
C ASP A 19 -1.51 -28.55 -24.64
N ALA A 20 -0.99 -27.39 -24.23
CA ALA A 20 0.25 -26.83 -24.77
C ALA A 20 1.54 -27.34 -24.10
N GLU A 21 1.45 -28.12 -23.01
CA GLU A 21 2.63 -28.64 -22.30
C GLU A 21 2.95 -30.12 -22.61
N LYS A 22 2.24 -30.73 -23.57
CA LYS A 22 2.35 -32.18 -23.86
C LYS A 22 2.95 -32.55 -25.22
N ALA A 23 3.49 -31.60 -25.96
CA ALA A 23 3.99 -31.86 -27.31
C ALA A 23 5.30 -31.12 -27.61
N GLU A 24 6.38 -31.50 -26.94
CA GLU A 24 7.73 -31.19 -27.44
C GLU A 24 8.75 -32.20 -26.90
N PHE A 25 8.58 -33.48 -27.25
CA PHE A 25 9.68 -34.44 -27.15
C PHE A 25 9.45 -35.62 -28.10
N HIS A 26 9.69 -35.41 -29.40
CA HIS A 26 10.14 -36.47 -30.30
C HIS A 26 10.80 -35.82 -31.51
N ASP A 27 12.13 -36.00 -31.65
CA ASP A 27 12.73 -36.67 -32.81
C ASP A 27 14.27 -36.76 -32.64
N VAL A 28 14.86 -37.97 -32.60
CA VAL A 28 15.54 -38.66 -33.74
C VAL A 28 17.05 -38.26 -33.77
N ASN A 29 18.06 -39.12 -33.85
CA ASN A 29 18.19 -40.55 -34.12
C ASN A 29 19.66 -41.02 -33.93
N ILE A 30 19.83 -42.36 -33.91
CA ILE A 30 20.90 -43.18 -34.52
C ILE A 30 22.32 -43.21 -33.89
N ALA A 31 22.70 -44.46 -33.60
CA ALA A 31 23.99 -45.16 -33.73
C ALA A 31 24.39 -45.74 -32.38
N GLY A 32 24.63 -47.04 -32.20
CA GLY A 32 25.20 -48.03 -33.09
C GLY A 32 25.79 -49.11 -32.16
N ALA A 33 25.78 -50.35 -32.62
CA ALA A 33 26.20 -51.53 -31.90
C ALA A 33 27.60 -51.45 -31.27
N GLY A 34 27.86 -52.26 -30.23
CA GLY A 34 29.23 -52.71 -29.97
C GLY A 34 29.59 -53.11 -28.55
N GLN A 35 29.59 -54.43 -28.31
CA GLN A 35 30.58 -55.13 -27.48
C GLN A 35 30.73 -54.74 -26.00
N ALA A 36 30.03 -55.47 -25.14
CA ALA A 36 30.56 -55.84 -23.84
C ALA A 36 31.72 -56.83 -24.05
N ARG A 37 32.96 -56.35 -23.93
CA ARG A 37 34.16 -57.19 -23.81
C ARG A 37 34.52 -57.38 -22.35
N ASN A 38 34.59 -58.65 -22.00
CA ASN A 38 35.09 -59.22 -20.76
C ASN A 38 36.62 -59.05 -20.67
N TRP A 39 37.17 -58.59 -19.54
CA TRP A 39 38.06 -59.38 -18.65
C TRP A 39 38.72 -58.51 -17.56
N LYS A 40 38.81 -59.09 -16.35
CA LYS A 40 39.83 -59.00 -15.26
C LYS A 40 40.85 -57.83 -15.32
N VAL A 41 41.24 -57.22 -14.20
CA VAL A 41 42.23 -57.77 -13.24
C VAL A 41 42.10 -57.12 -11.85
N MET A 42 42.46 -57.94 -10.85
CA MET A 42 42.69 -57.75 -9.42
C MET A 42 43.39 -56.46 -8.93
N GLY A 43 43.19 -56.19 -7.63
CA GLY A 43 44.08 -55.42 -6.75
C GLY A 43 43.26 -54.62 -5.74
N PHE A 44 42.75 -55.19 -4.65
CA PHE A 44 43.48 -55.45 -3.39
C PHE A 44 44.29 -54.23 -2.92
N TRP A 45 43.66 -53.35 -2.13
CA TRP A 45 44.27 -52.64 -1.00
C TRP A 45 43.17 -52.36 0.03
N GLU A 46 43.30 -53.01 1.17
CA GLU A 46 42.46 -52.85 2.36
C GLU A 46 42.59 -51.43 2.92
N TRP A 47 41.47 -50.85 3.36
CA TRP A 47 41.46 -49.79 4.36
C TRP A 47 40.54 -50.18 5.52
N PRO A 48 40.93 -49.82 6.75
CA PRO A 48 40.59 -50.57 7.94
C PRO A 48 39.20 -50.23 8.45
N ALA A 49 38.62 -51.22 9.11
CA ALA A 49 37.41 -51.12 9.90
C ALA A 49 37.46 -49.94 10.88
N TRP A 50 36.79 -48.84 10.53
CA TRP A 50 36.28 -47.92 11.54
C TRP A 50 35.02 -48.53 12.10
N GLN A 51 35.17 -49.06 13.31
CA GLN A 51 34.15 -49.72 14.10
C GLN A 51 32.89 -48.85 14.16
N TRP A 52 31.81 -49.42 13.65
CA TRP A 52 30.45 -48.99 13.93
C TRP A 52 30.26 -48.94 15.45
N ILE A 53 30.14 -47.74 16.02
CA ILE A 53 29.38 -47.61 17.26
C ILE A 53 27.94 -47.91 16.85
N LYS A 54 27.56 -49.18 17.04
CA LYS A 54 26.22 -49.69 16.82
C LYS A 54 25.31 -49.08 17.90
N LEU A 55 24.86 -47.85 17.66
CA LEU A 55 23.83 -47.22 18.47
C LEU A 55 22.51 -47.96 18.21
N GLU A 56 22.15 -48.84 19.15
CA GLU A 56 20.99 -49.75 19.10
C GLU A 56 19.62 -49.05 19.18
N ASN A 57 19.58 -47.73 19.06
CA ASN A 57 18.37 -46.94 19.14
C ASN A 57 17.94 -46.48 17.73
N LYS A 58 16.95 -47.18 17.15
CA LYS A 58 16.33 -46.83 15.85
C LYS A 58 15.84 -45.38 15.75
N ARG A 59 15.59 -44.71 16.89
CA ARG A 59 15.25 -43.29 16.93
C ARG A 59 16.43 -42.38 16.53
N LEU A 60 17.68 -42.72 16.89
CA LEU A 60 18.86 -41.89 16.62
C LEU A 60 19.34 -41.93 15.16
N GLN A 61 19.02 -42.98 14.40
CA GLN A 61 19.36 -43.09 12.98
C GLN A 61 18.62 -42.08 12.08
N VAL A 62 17.48 -41.54 12.54
CA VAL A 62 16.67 -40.56 11.78
C VAL A 62 17.09 -39.12 12.09
N TYR A 63 17.57 -38.83 13.30
CA TYR A 63 17.94 -37.47 13.70
C TYR A 63 19.30 -37.00 13.15
N LEU A 64 20.24 -37.92 12.88
CA LEU A 64 21.56 -37.60 12.31
C LEU A 64 21.50 -37.03 10.88
N PRO A 65 20.77 -37.63 9.91
CA PRO A 65 20.63 -37.03 8.58
C PRO A 65 19.74 -35.78 8.59
N ALA A 66 18.71 -35.73 9.46
CA ALA A 66 17.86 -34.56 9.60
C ALA A 66 18.63 -33.34 10.14
N ALA A 67 19.53 -33.54 11.10
CA ALA A 67 20.41 -32.49 11.62
C ALA A 67 21.45 -32.02 10.59
N PHE A 68 21.96 -32.92 9.74
CA PHE A 68 22.83 -32.54 8.62
C PHE A 68 22.11 -31.71 7.57
N ILE A 69 20.86 -32.07 7.23
CA ILE A 69 20.04 -31.33 6.26
C ILE A 69 19.70 -29.93 6.81
N THR A 70 19.37 -29.78 8.09
CA THR A 70 19.09 -28.46 8.68
C THR A 70 20.34 -27.58 8.74
N ILE A 71 21.52 -28.15 8.98
CA ILE A 71 22.80 -27.41 8.94
C ILE A 71 23.13 -26.97 7.51
N ILE A 72 22.92 -27.83 6.50
CA ILE A 72 23.17 -27.49 5.10
C ILE A 72 22.20 -26.41 4.60
N VAL A 73 20.92 -26.47 4.96
CA VAL A 73 19.92 -25.43 4.62
C VAL A 73 20.24 -24.11 5.32
N SER A 74 20.69 -24.15 6.58
CA SER A 74 21.16 -22.97 7.31
C SER A 74 22.39 -22.35 6.66
N LEU A 75 23.36 -23.17 6.22
CA LEU A 75 24.56 -22.72 5.52
C LEU A 75 24.25 -22.15 4.12
N LEU A 76 23.26 -22.71 3.43
CA LEU A 76 22.82 -22.25 2.11
C LEU A 76 22.07 -20.90 2.19
N CYS A 77 21.29 -20.68 3.24
CA CYS A 77 20.62 -19.39 3.49
C CYS A 77 21.61 -18.27 3.87
N LEU A 78 22.79 -18.59 4.42
CA LEU A 78 23.83 -17.62 4.75
C LEU A 78 24.64 -17.16 3.53
N GLY A 79 24.57 -17.86 2.40
CA GLY A 79 25.29 -17.54 1.16
C GLY A 79 24.55 -16.62 0.18
N LEU A 80 23.27 -16.33 0.43
CA LEU A 80 22.45 -15.46 -0.41
C LEU A 80 22.39 -14.05 0.19
N SER A 81 23.52 -13.35 0.24
CA SER A 81 23.47 -11.90 0.38
C SER A 81 23.14 -11.30 -0.98
N PRO A 82 22.06 -10.51 -1.14
CA PRO A 82 21.91 -9.70 -2.33
C PRO A 82 23.12 -8.75 -2.38
N ASP A 83 23.89 -8.78 -3.48
CA ASP A 83 24.94 -7.80 -3.69
C ASP A 83 24.32 -6.41 -3.81
N VAL A 84 24.43 -5.62 -2.74
CA VAL A 84 24.00 -4.22 -2.71
C VAL A 84 25.09 -3.38 -3.36
N PHE A 85 25.02 -3.22 -4.68
CA PHE A 85 25.90 -2.33 -5.42
C PHE A 85 25.40 -0.88 -5.29
N ALA A 86 25.86 -0.19 -4.25
CA ALA A 86 25.65 1.25 -4.11
C ALA A 86 26.47 2.00 -5.18
N VAL A 87 25.79 2.76 -6.04
CA VAL A 87 26.39 3.57 -7.09
C VAL A 87 26.34 5.04 -6.69
N VAL A 88 27.43 5.78 -6.92
CA VAL A 88 27.50 7.21 -6.62
C VAL A 88 27.02 8.02 -7.82
N MET A 89 25.87 8.65 -7.71
CA MET A 89 25.34 9.59 -8.68
C MET A 89 25.98 10.96 -8.47
N LYS A 90 26.64 11.49 -9.50
CA LYS A 90 27.20 12.85 -9.50
C LYS A 90 26.48 13.70 -10.53
N GLY A 91 26.24 14.97 -10.21
CA GLY A 91 25.57 15.86 -11.14
C GLY A 91 25.54 17.33 -10.71
N LYS A 92 24.85 18.14 -11.50
CA LYS A 92 24.60 19.56 -11.25
C LYS A 92 23.14 19.91 -11.46
N VAL A 93 22.62 20.78 -10.60
CA VAL A 93 21.27 21.31 -10.67
C VAL A 93 21.30 22.75 -11.16
N TYR A 94 20.42 23.08 -12.11
CA TYR A 94 20.30 24.40 -12.69
C TYR A 94 18.83 24.80 -12.82
N ASP A 95 18.61 26.11 -12.89
CA ASP A 95 17.29 26.67 -13.13
C ASP A 95 16.98 26.61 -14.63
N MET A 96 15.83 26.05 -15.00
CA MET A 96 15.42 25.92 -16.40
C MET A 96 15.27 27.27 -17.13
N LYS A 97 14.89 28.35 -16.44
CA LYS A 97 14.72 29.68 -17.07
C LYS A 97 16.03 30.46 -17.17
N SER A 98 16.75 30.54 -16.07
CA SER A 98 17.95 31.38 -15.97
C SER A 98 19.24 30.64 -16.36
N ASN A 99 19.18 29.31 -16.48
CA ASN A 99 20.30 28.41 -16.70
C ASN A 99 21.45 28.59 -15.68
N LYS A 100 21.12 29.15 -14.51
CA LYS A 100 22.08 29.40 -13.42
C LYS A 100 22.18 28.17 -12.51
N PRO A 101 23.38 27.87 -11.96
CA PRO A 101 23.52 26.82 -10.97
C PRO A 101 22.67 27.11 -9.74
N MET A 102 22.06 26.05 -9.19
CA MET A 102 21.14 26.16 -8.08
C MET A 102 21.75 25.59 -6.79
N PRO A 103 22.13 26.46 -5.83
CA PRO A 103 22.54 26.02 -4.50
C PRO A 103 21.34 25.66 -3.62
N ASN A 104 21.59 24.94 -2.53
CA ASN A 104 20.62 24.60 -1.49
C ASN A 104 19.38 23.84 -2.02
N VAL A 105 19.53 23.03 -3.06
CA VAL A 105 18.50 22.10 -3.51
C VAL A 105 18.60 20.86 -2.63
N ASN A 106 17.48 20.47 -2.00
CA ASN A 106 17.41 19.27 -1.18
C ASN A 106 17.14 18.06 -2.08
N ILE A 107 18.03 17.08 -2.02
CA ILE A 107 18.06 15.89 -2.84
C ILE A 107 17.87 14.70 -1.92
N VAL A 108 16.77 13.98 -2.09
CA VAL A 108 16.42 12.85 -1.22
C VAL A 108 16.20 11.62 -2.07
N ASN A 109 16.86 10.52 -1.70
CA ASN A 109 16.49 9.22 -2.23
C ASN A 109 15.26 8.70 -1.46
N THR A 110 14.15 8.49 -2.16
CA THR A 110 12.88 8.09 -1.52
C THR A 110 12.91 6.68 -0.92
N PHE A 111 13.85 5.84 -1.32
CA PHE A 111 13.99 4.46 -0.83
C PHE A 111 14.83 4.37 0.44
N THR A 112 15.96 5.09 0.49
CA THR A 112 16.87 5.05 1.64
C THR A 112 16.60 6.15 2.66
N GLY A 113 15.87 7.20 2.28
CA GLY A 113 15.64 8.39 3.11
C GLY A 113 16.89 9.26 3.31
N LEU A 114 18.00 8.92 2.65
CA LEU A 114 19.23 9.70 2.71
C LEU A 114 19.06 10.96 1.86
N GLY A 115 19.22 12.11 2.53
CA GLY A 115 19.13 13.43 1.94
C GLY A 115 20.49 14.12 1.90
N MET A 116 20.70 14.93 0.86
CA MET A 116 21.84 15.84 0.76
C MET A 116 21.40 17.17 0.13
N THR A 117 22.19 18.22 0.34
CA THR A 117 21.96 19.53 -0.29
C THR A 117 23.02 19.83 -1.34
N THR A 118 22.65 20.57 -2.39
CA THR A 118 23.62 21.04 -3.40
C THR A 118 24.52 22.15 -2.85
N ASP A 119 25.77 22.15 -3.31
CA ASP A 119 26.76 23.20 -2.99
C ASP A 119 26.45 24.55 -3.65
N SER A 120 27.23 25.59 -3.34
CA SER A 120 27.16 26.93 -3.97
C SER A 120 27.24 26.89 -5.50
N SER A 121 27.95 25.91 -6.06
CA SER A 121 28.10 25.67 -7.49
C SER A 121 26.99 24.81 -8.11
N GLY A 122 26.02 24.35 -7.31
CA GLY A 122 24.90 23.50 -7.72
C GLY A 122 25.26 22.03 -7.93
N VAL A 123 26.46 21.60 -7.52
CA VAL A 123 26.94 20.22 -7.66
C VAL A 123 26.45 19.35 -6.51
N PHE A 124 26.22 18.05 -6.77
CA PHE A 124 25.84 17.05 -5.77
C PHE A 124 26.41 15.66 -6.05
N THR A 125 26.45 14.83 -5.01
CA THR A 125 26.95 13.45 -5.01
C THR A 125 26.12 12.54 -4.08
N VAL A 126 25.17 11.80 -4.61
CA VAL A 126 24.22 10.97 -3.82
C VAL A 126 24.43 9.48 -4.08
N ASN A 127 24.36 8.66 -3.03
CA ASN A 127 24.43 7.19 -3.16
C ASN A 127 23.05 6.63 -3.52
N VAL A 128 22.99 5.86 -4.61
CA VAL A 128 21.77 5.38 -5.25
C VAL A 128 21.96 3.99 -5.85
N GLU A 129 20.87 3.30 -6.13
CA GLU A 129 20.90 1.96 -6.74
C GLU A 129 19.99 1.95 -7.97
N LYS A 130 20.04 0.86 -8.74
CA LYS A 130 19.21 0.68 -9.92
C LYS A 130 17.73 0.81 -9.58
N GLY A 131 17.03 1.68 -10.29
CA GLY A 131 15.59 1.86 -10.12
C GLY A 131 15.19 2.69 -8.91
N HIS A 132 16.14 3.22 -8.13
CA HIS A 132 15.85 4.21 -7.11
C HIS A 132 15.29 5.50 -7.74
N LEU A 133 14.43 6.17 -6.98
CA LEU A 133 13.83 7.44 -7.32
C LEU A 133 14.44 8.52 -6.44
N VAL A 134 15.05 9.52 -7.08
CA VAL A 134 15.64 10.66 -6.40
C VAL A 134 14.77 11.87 -6.62
N GLU A 135 14.42 12.53 -5.53
CA GLU A 135 13.56 13.70 -5.50
C GLU A 135 14.38 14.96 -5.19
N PHE A 136 14.20 15.99 -6.00
CA PHE A 136 14.85 17.30 -5.88
C PHE A 136 13.79 18.33 -5.48
N THR A 137 14.01 18.97 -4.33
CA THR A 137 13.06 19.90 -3.72
C THR A 137 13.76 21.22 -3.37
N ARG A 138 13.08 22.34 -3.68
CA ARG A 138 13.52 23.68 -3.29
C ARG A 138 12.33 24.63 -3.22
N MET A 139 12.35 25.54 -2.26
CA MET A 139 11.32 26.58 -2.09
C MET A 139 11.14 27.40 -3.39
N GLY A 140 9.90 27.52 -3.85
CA GLY A 140 9.54 28.27 -5.07
C GLY A 140 9.70 27.50 -6.39
N TYR A 141 10.14 26.24 -6.33
CA TYR A 141 10.32 25.40 -7.51
C TYR A 141 9.43 24.16 -7.46
N LYS A 142 9.04 23.66 -8.64
CA LYS A 142 8.34 22.39 -8.77
C LYS A 142 9.28 21.24 -8.42
N VAL A 143 8.75 20.26 -7.69
CA VAL A 143 9.49 19.04 -7.33
C VAL A 143 9.89 18.29 -8.60
N ALA A 144 11.18 18.02 -8.74
CA ALA A 144 11.71 17.22 -9.85
C ALA A 144 12.03 15.80 -9.35
N ARG A 145 11.64 14.79 -10.11
CA ARG A 145 11.85 13.37 -9.78
C ARG A 145 12.59 12.69 -10.91
N VAL A 146 13.66 11.98 -10.58
CA VAL A 146 14.49 11.26 -11.56
C VAL A 146 14.62 9.81 -11.14
N ARG A 147 14.30 8.89 -12.05
CA ARG A 147 14.51 7.45 -11.86
C ARG A 147 15.85 7.06 -12.45
N ILE A 148 16.58 6.22 -11.73
CA ILE A 148 17.98 5.94 -12.05
C ILE A 148 18.10 4.64 -12.83
N ASP A 149 18.61 4.76 -14.06
CA ASP A 149 18.95 3.64 -14.93
C ASP A 149 20.47 3.42 -14.94
N VAL A 150 20.90 2.18 -14.68
CA VAL A 150 22.31 1.79 -14.54
C VAL A 150 23.13 1.92 -15.84
N ALA A 151 22.46 2.09 -16.99
CA ALA A 151 23.12 2.10 -18.30
C ALA A 151 23.95 3.37 -18.60
N SER A 152 23.86 4.43 -17.79
CA SER A 152 24.54 5.70 -18.06
C SER A 152 25.04 6.36 -16.78
N LEU A 153 26.35 6.44 -16.58
CA LEU A 153 26.96 7.45 -15.72
C LEU A 153 28.29 7.95 -16.29
N PRO A 154 28.38 9.26 -16.54
CA PRO A 154 29.44 10.01 -15.84
C PRO A 154 28.95 11.26 -15.09
N PHE A 155 27.85 11.92 -15.50
CA PHE A 155 27.35 13.13 -14.84
C PHE A 155 25.88 13.43 -15.19
N TYR A 156 25.03 13.74 -14.21
CA TYR A 156 23.64 14.18 -14.45
C TYR A 156 23.49 15.70 -14.43
N SER A 157 22.64 16.22 -15.31
CA SER A 157 22.29 17.64 -15.36
C SER A 157 20.78 17.77 -15.15
N ILE A 158 20.35 18.32 -14.00
CA ILE A 158 18.94 18.43 -13.61
C ILE A 158 18.47 19.87 -13.72
N ALA A 159 17.46 20.10 -14.56
CA ALA A 159 16.78 21.39 -14.67
C ALA A 159 15.57 21.43 -13.73
N MET A 160 15.52 22.39 -12.82
CA MET A 160 14.32 22.66 -12.02
C MET A 160 13.51 23.80 -12.63
N ARG A 161 12.18 23.64 -12.65
CA ARG A 161 11.25 24.69 -13.09
C ARG A 161 10.75 25.47 -11.89
N GLU A 162 10.85 26.79 -11.97
CA GLU A 162 10.18 27.69 -11.04
C GLU A 162 8.66 27.52 -11.13
N GLY A 163 7.98 27.47 -9.98
CA GLY A 163 6.53 27.37 -9.92
C GLY A 163 6.04 26.89 -8.56
N ALA A 164 4.85 27.36 -8.17
CA ALA A 164 4.14 26.84 -7.01
C ALA A 164 3.77 25.36 -7.21
N ILE A 165 3.69 24.62 -6.10
CA ILE A 165 3.11 23.28 -6.07
C ILE A 165 1.66 23.43 -6.54
N ASP A 166 1.34 22.82 -7.68
CA ASP A 166 0.00 22.84 -8.25
C ASP A 166 -0.82 21.79 -7.49
N ILE A 167 -1.56 22.23 -6.48
CA ILE A 167 -2.53 21.36 -5.82
C ILE A 167 -3.73 21.33 -6.75
N PRO A 168 -4.23 20.15 -7.16
CA PRO A 168 -5.40 20.08 -8.02
C PRO A 168 -6.53 20.90 -7.39
N GLU A 169 -7.07 21.85 -8.15
CA GLU A 169 -8.18 22.69 -7.70
C GLU A 169 -9.39 21.78 -7.44
N VAL A 170 -9.81 21.71 -6.19
CA VAL A 170 -11.03 20.99 -5.81
C VAL A 170 -12.18 21.97 -5.99
N GLU A 171 -12.99 21.78 -7.05
CA GLU A 171 -14.25 22.49 -7.21
C GLU A 171 -15.20 22.06 -6.08
N VAL A 172 -15.36 22.89 -5.04
CA VAL A 172 -16.32 22.64 -3.97
C VAL A 172 -17.72 22.89 -4.53
N ARG A 173 -18.30 21.87 -5.16
CA ARG A 173 -19.72 21.88 -5.53
C ARG A 173 -20.54 21.95 -4.24
N GLY A 174 -21.53 22.85 -4.22
CA GLY A 174 -22.34 23.13 -3.03
C GLY A 174 -22.90 21.87 -2.36
N ASN A 175 -23.10 21.93 -1.04
CA ASN A 175 -23.48 20.85 -0.11
C ASN A 175 -24.47 19.80 -0.68
N ALA A 176 -23.97 18.83 -1.45
CA ALA A 176 -24.75 17.71 -1.97
C ALA A 176 -24.44 16.45 -1.15
N PHE A 177 -24.82 16.46 0.13
CA PHE A 177 -24.59 15.34 1.06
C PHE A 177 -25.02 14.00 0.47
N ARG A 178 -26.18 13.96 -0.21
CA ARG A 178 -26.73 12.73 -0.78
C ARG A 178 -25.86 12.15 -1.90
N THR A 179 -25.41 12.97 -2.84
CA THR A 179 -24.59 12.51 -3.98
C THR A 179 -23.23 12.04 -3.51
N ASP A 180 -22.59 12.83 -2.63
CA ASP A 180 -21.29 12.49 -2.06
C ASP A 180 -21.34 11.22 -1.19
N SER A 181 -22.41 11.00 -0.44
CA SER A 181 -22.59 9.76 0.33
C SER A 181 -22.68 8.53 -0.59
N ILE A 182 -23.41 8.63 -1.70
CA ILE A 182 -23.51 7.55 -2.69
C ILE A 182 -22.15 7.26 -3.32
N GLU A 183 -21.45 8.30 -3.80
CA GLU A 183 -20.12 8.15 -4.42
C GLU A 183 -19.08 7.56 -3.45
N ASN A 184 -19.07 8.03 -2.20
CA ASN A 184 -18.20 7.48 -1.17
C ASN A 184 -18.54 6.02 -0.87
N ARG A 185 -19.82 5.63 -0.81
CA ARG A 185 -20.22 4.25 -0.60
C ARG A 185 -19.76 3.33 -1.74
N GLU A 186 -19.84 3.79 -2.98
CA GLU A 186 -19.31 3.03 -4.13
C GLU A 186 -17.78 2.92 -4.08
N THR A 187 -17.08 4.02 -3.77
CA THR A 187 -15.61 4.06 -3.68
C THR A 187 -15.08 3.10 -2.61
N TYR A 188 -15.74 3.05 -1.46
CA TYR A 188 -15.33 2.22 -0.32
C TYR A 188 -16.14 0.92 -0.19
N LYS A 189 -16.89 0.54 -1.23
CA LYS A 189 -17.76 -0.64 -1.24
C LYS A 189 -17.06 -1.90 -0.74
N TRP A 190 -15.83 -2.11 -1.20
CA TRP A 190 -14.99 -3.25 -0.82
C TRP A 190 -14.77 -3.39 0.69
N ALA A 191 -14.69 -2.26 1.41
CA ALA A 191 -14.48 -2.24 2.85
C ALA A 191 -15.80 -2.20 3.62
N ILE A 192 -16.82 -1.55 3.09
CA ILE A 192 -18.15 -1.43 3.73
C ILE A 192 -18.89 -2.77 3.72
N GLU A 193 -18.84 -3.51 2.61
CA GLU A 193 -19.50 -4.82 2.44
C GLU A 193 -18.70 -5.98 3.06
N HIS A 194 -17.48 -5.72 3.54
CA HIS A 194 -16.68 -6.73 4.22
C HIS A 194 -17.42 -7.27 5.45
N TYR A 195 -17.45 -8.59 5.62
CA TYR A 195 -18.17 -9.24 6.71
C TYR A 195 -17.72 -8.72 8.08
N LYS A 196 -18.67 -8.62 9.01
CA LYS A 196 -18.42 -8.24 10.41
C LYS A 196 -18.54 -9.48 11.27
N LEU A 197 -17.66 -9.63 12.24
CA LEU A 197 -17.82 -10.65 13.28
C LEU A 197 -18.59 -10.01 14.44
N GLU A 198 -19.78 -10.53 14.73
CA GLU A 198 -20.61 -10.07 15.84
C GLU A 198 -20.92 -11.23 16.80
N GLY A 199 -20.90 -10.94 18.10
CA GLY A 199 -21.29 -11.90 19.14
C GLY A 199 -20.58 -13.27 19.03
N LEU A 200 -21.35 -14.30 18.70
CA LEU A 200 -20.90 -15.69 18.67
C LEU A 200 -19.97 -16.01 17.49
N ASP A 201 -20.00 -15.22 16.40
CA ASP A 201 -19.17 -15.44 15.21
C ASP A 201 -17.68 -15.24 15.49
N VAL A 202 -17.35 -14.41 16.48
CA VAL A 202 -15.97 -14.19 16.93
C VAL A 202 -15.35 -15.48 17.47
N ILE A 203 -16.17 -16.36 18.07
CA ILE A 203 -15.74 -17.64 18.62
C ILE A 203 -15.63 -18.70 17.52
N GLN A 204 -16.52 -18.66 16.53
CA GLN A 204 -16.49 -19.58 15.39
C GLN A 204 -15.33 -19.28 14.42
N HIS A 205 -14.92 -18.01 14.31
CA HIS A 205 -13.85 -17.55 13.41
C HIS A 205 -12.72 -16.82 14.14
N PRO A 206 -11.98 -17.50 15.04
CA PRO A 206 -10.98 -16.85 15.89
C PRO A 206 -9.79 -16.30 15.09
N PHE A 207 -9.42 -16.96 13.97
CA PHE A 207 -8.31 -16.52 13.12
C PHE A 207 -8.61 -15.20 12.39
N ASP A 208 -9.86 -15.00 12.00
CA ASP A 208 -10.30 -13.77 11.34
C ASP A 208 -10.27 -12.58 12.30
N ALA A 209 -10.67 -12.79 13.56
CA ALA A 209 -10.59 -11.78 14.61
C ALA A 209 -9.15 -11.36 14.91
N LEU A 210 -8.20 -12.30 14.82
CA LEU A 210 -6.77 -12.04 15.04
C LEU A 210 -6.07 -11.40 13.84
N SER A 211 -6.63 -11.55 12.63
CA SER A 211 -6.06 -10.97 11.41
C SER A 211 -5.91 -9.46 11.52
N LYS A 212 -4.67 -8.96 11.34
CA LYS A 212 -4.37 -7.52 11.35
C LYS A 212 -5.16 -6.78 10.26
N ARG A 213 -5.29 -7.39 9.08
CA ARG A 213 -6.01 -6.82 7.94
C ARG A 213 -7.50 -6.68 8.22
N ASN A 214 -8.16 -7.72 8.72
CA ASN A 214 -9.58 -7.68 9.04
C ASN A 214 -9.88 -6.65 10.13
N ARG A 215 -9.05 -6.60 11.18
CA ARG A 215 -9.16 -5.57 12.23
C ARG A 215 -9.06 -4.15 11.68
N GLN A 216 -8.19 -3.91 10.70
CA GLN A 216 -8.09 -2.61 10.03
C GLN A 216 -9.35 -2.29 9.22
N ILE A 217 -9.93 -3.27 8.52
CA ILE A 217 -11.17 -3.10 7.76
C ILE A 217 -12.34 -2.79 8.69
N TRP A 218 -12.52 -3.54 9.79
CA TRP A 218 -13.58 -3.25 10.77
C TRP A 218 -13.38 -1.91 11.49
N ALA A 219 -12.13 -1.53 11.78
CA ALA A 219 -11.83 -0.20 12.31
C ALA A 219 -12.19 0.89 11.30
N PHE A 220 -11.91 0.68 10.01
CA PHE A 220 -12.34 1.57 8.94
C PHE A 220 -13.86 1.67 8.88
N GLN A 221 -14.60 0.55 8.90
CA GLN A 221 -16.06 0.54 8.87
C GLN A 221 -16.67 1.35 10.02
N LYS A 222 -16.17 1.17 11.26
CA LYS A 222 -16.62 1.93 12.43
C LYS A 222 -16.37 3.43 12.27
N ARG A 223 -15.19 3.80 11.76
CA ARG A 223 -14.87 5.21 11.49
C ARG A 223 -15.74 5.77 10.38
N TYR A 224 -15.93 5.02 9.29
CA TYR A 224 -16.75 5.44 8.16
C TYR A 224 -18.19 5.72 8.62
N GLU A 225 -18.79 4.80 9.37
CA GLU A 225 -20.14 5.00 9.95
C GLU A 225 -20.19 6.23 10.85
N TYR A 226 -19.18 6.43 11.70
CA TYR A 226 -19.07 7.63 12.54
C TYR A 226 -19.03 8.91 11.68
N PHE A 227 -18.15 8.98 10.69
CA PHE A 227 -18.00 10.15 9.84
C PHE A 227 -19.26 10.42 9.00
N GLU A 228 -19.94 9.39 8.50
CA GLU A 228 -21.19 9.55 7.75
C GLU A 228 -22.29 10.15 8.62
N LYS A 229 -22.43 9.67 9.87
CA LYS A 229 -23.37 10.23 10.86
C LYS A 229 -23.05 11.68 11.21
N GLU A 230 -21.79 11.99 11.45
CA GLU A 230 -21.34 13.36 11.76
C GLU A 230 -21.60 14.31 10.59
N LYS A 231 -21.28 13.89 9.37
CA LYS A 231 -21.54 14.68 8.16
C LYS A 231 -23.04 14.91 7.93
N PHE A 232 -23.88 13.93 8.26
CA PHE A 232 -25.34 14.10 8.23
C PHE A 232 -25.81 15.13 9.25
N VAL A 233 -25.29 15.08 10.49
CA VAL A 233 -25.59 16.08 11.52
C VAL A 233 -25.22 17.48 11.03
N ASP A 234 -24.03 17.67 10.46
CA ASP A 234 -23.59 18.97 9.96
C ASP A 234 -24.43 19.47 8.77
N TYR A 235 -24.88 18.55 7.92
CA TYR A 235 -25.78 18.85 6.82
C TYR A 235 -27.15 19.35 7.30
N VAL A 236 -27.73 18.71 8.32
CA VAL A 236 -29.04 19.08 8.88
C VAL A 236 -28.93 20.31 9.78
N PHE A 237 -27.98 20.32 10.71
CA PHE A 237 -27.73 21.39 11.69
C PHE A 237 -26.78 22.45 11.10
N ASN A 238 -27.15 22.98 9.93
CA ASN A 238 -26.38 23.99 9.22
C ASN A 238 -26.77 25.41 9.63
N GLU A 239 -25.84 26.35 9.43
CA GLU A 239 -26.00 27.77 9.75
C GLU A 239 -27.24 28.40 9.10
N ARG A 240 -27.53 28.07 7.84
CA ARG A 240 -28.66 28.64 7.10
C ARG A 240 -29.99 28.26 7.72
N LEU A 241 -30.11 27.02 8.20
CA LEU A 241 -31.32 26.55 8.88
C LEU A 241 -31.44 27.15 10.27
N ILE A 242 -30.35 27.20 11.02
CA ILE A 242 -30.33 27.79 12.37
C ILE A 242 -30.75 29.26 12.29
N ASN A 243 -30.19 30.05 11.38
CA ASN A 243 -30.50 31.46 11.21
C ASN A 243 -31.96 31.74 10.79
N LYS A 244 -32.63 30.80 10.12
CA LYS A 244 -34.06 30.92 9.84
C LYS A 244 -34.93 30.80 11.08
N VAL A 245 -34.44 30.08 12.09
CA VAL A 245 -35.21 29.73 13.30
C VAL A 245 -34.87 30.65 14.45
N ALA A 246 -33.59 31.00 14.61
CA ALA A 246 -33.08 31.89 15.63
C ALA A 246 -32.02 32.81 15.00
N PRO A 247 -32.16 34.14 15.12
CA PRO A 247 -31.14 35.07 14.65
C PRO A 247 -29.92 34.96 15.58
N ILE A 248 -28.85 34.33 15.10
CA ILE A 248 -27.56 34.23 15.80
C ILE A 248 -26.52 34.87 14.87
N ASP A 249 -25.66 35.72 15.42
CA ASP A 249 -24.63 36.36 14.62
C ASP A 249 -23.64 35.34 14.05
N SER A 250 -23.13 35.58 12.84
CA SER A 250 -22.22 34.66 12.15
C SER A 250 -20.95 34.34 12.95
N LEU A 251 -20.43 35.31 13.71
CA LEU A 251 -19.27 35.12 14.58
C LEU A 251 -19.56 34.17 15.77
N GLU A 252 -20.81 34.11 16.20
CA GLU A 252 -21.26 33.29 17.34
C GLU A 252 -21.81 31.93 16.91
N MET A 253 -22.10 31.78 15.62
CA MET A 253 -22.70 30.59 15.03
C MET A 253 -21.83 29.33 15.22
N GLU A 254 -20.51 29.46 15.12
CA GLU A 254 -19.60 28.32 15.33
C GLU A 254 -19.64 27.82 16.78
N ASP A 255 -19.62 28.74 17.75
CA ASP A 255 -19.71 28.40 19.16
C ASP A 255 -21.06 27.77 19.51
N PHE A 256 -22.16 28.37 19.02
CA PHE A 256 -23.49 27.80 19.19
C PHE A 256 -23.55 26.38 18.63
N ARG A 257 -23.08 26.19 17.39
CA ARG A 257 -23.08 24.87 16.75
C ARG A 257 -22.24 23.86 17.50
N ARG A 258 -21.13 24.28 18.09
CA ARG A 258 -20.25 23.41 18.88
C ARG A 258 -20.88 22.99 20.20
N TYR A 259 -21.51 23.92 20.94
CA TYR A 259 -22.06 23.64 22.27
C TYR A 259 -23.41 22.91 22.22
N TYR A 260 -24.24 23.21 21.23
CA TYR A 260 -25.59 22.68 21.10
C TYR A 260 -25.75 21.73 19.92
N ARG A 261 -24.65 21.07 19.50
CA ARG A 261 -24.70 20.07 18.44
C ARG A 261 -25.54 18.87 18.89
N PRO A 262 -26.65 18.54 18.22
CA PRO A 262 -27.38 17.32 18.51
C PRO A 262 -26.61 16.10 17.99
N THR A 263 -26.85 14.96 18.63
CA THR A 263 -26.33 13.68 18.14
C THR A 263 -27.15 13.15 16.96
N TYR A 264 -26.56 12.26 16.17
CA TYR A 264 -27.25 11.62 15.06
C TYR A 264 -28.56 10.93 15.49
N GLU A 265 -28.54 10.21 16.61
CA GLU A 265 -29.72 9.50 17.12
C GLU A 265 -30.84 10.47 17.55
N GLN A 266 -30.49 11.63 18.11
CA GLN A 266 -31.46 12.66 18.45
C GLN A 266 -32.16 13.21 17.20
N ILE A 267 -31.39 13.60 16.18
CA ILE A 267 -31.95 14.09 14.91
C ILE A 267 -32.89 13.04 14.30
N LYS A 268 -32.51 11.77 14.33
CA LYS A 268 -33.32 10.68 13.78
C LYS A 268 -34.59 10.42 14.60
N SER A 269 -34.56 10.66 15.90
CA SER A 269 -35.70 10.47 16.80
C SER A 269 -36.73 11.60 16.71
N TRP A 270 -36.29 12.81 16.36
CA TRP A 270 -37.16 13.99 16.35
C TRP A 270 -37.90 14.15 15.03
N THR A 271 -39.13 14.62 15.15
CA THR A 271 -39.84 15.21 14.02
C THR A 271 -39.23 16.55 13.63
N GLU A 272 -39.54 17.05 12.42
CA GLU A 272 -39.09 18.38 11.99
C GLU A 272 -39.51 19.47 12.99
N TYR A 273 -40.73 19.40 13.52
CA TYR A 273 -41.22 20.34 14.51
C TYR A 273 -40.38 20.32 15.81
N GLU A 274 -40.15 19.15 16.38
CA GLU A 274 -39.37 18.98 17.61
C GLU A 274 -37.92 19.45 17.42
N PHE A 275 -37.35 19.20 16.25
CA PHE A 275 -36.02 19.68 15.91
C PHE A 275 -35.95 21.20 15.84
N LEU A 276 -36.92 21.85 15.18
CA LEU A 276 -36.98 23.32 15.13
C LEU A 276 -37.23 23.92 16.52
N GLU A 277 -38.05 23.27 17.35
CA GLU A 277 -38.26 23.67 18.74
C GLU A 277 -36.98 23.54 19.58
N TYR A 278 -36.21 22.46 19.39
CA TYR A 278 -34.90 22.28 20.01
C TYR A 278 -33.95 23.43 19.65
N ILE A 279 -33.89 23.84 18.38
CA ILE A 279 -33.07 24.99 17.93
C ILE A 279 -33.51 26.27 18.65
N LYS A 280 -34.82 26.56 18.72
CA LYS A 280 -35.32 27.76 19.42
C LYS A 280 -34.95 27.77 20.90
N ARG A 281 -35.18 26.65 21.60
CA ARG A 281 -34.90 26.52 23.03
C ARG A 281 -33.41 26.61 23.33
N SER A 282 -32.58 25.95 22.52
CA SER A 282 -31.11 25.99 22.66
C SER A 282 -30.54 27.38 22.37
N ALA A 283 -31.01 28.07 21.33
CA ALA A 283 -30.60 29.44 21.02
C ALA A 283 -30.94 30.40 22.18
N ALA A 284 -32.15 30.29 22.73
CA ALA A 284 -32.55 31.07 23.90
C ALA A 284 -31.71 30.74 25.16
N ALA A 285 -31.24 29.50 25.30
CA ALA A 285 -30.33 29.11 26.38
C ALA A 285 -28.91 29.67 26.18
N TYR A 286 -28.41 29.66 24.93
CA TYR A 286 -27.11 30.22 24.57
C TYR A 286 -27.05 31.72 24.86
N MET A 287 -28.07 32.48 24.42
CA MET A 287 -28.15 33.93 24.67
C MET A 287 -28.19 34.26 26.16
N ARG A 288 -28.93 33.48 26.96
CA ARG A 288 -29.00 33.65 28.43
C ARG A 288 -27.69 33.35 29.16
N ARG A 289 -26.85 32.47 28.62
CA ARG A 289 -25.57 32.14 29.24
C ARG A 289 -24.53 33.26 29.05
N ARG A 290 -24.75 34.10 28.04
CA ARG A 290 -23.76 35.04 27.54
C ARG A 290 -24.07 36.51 27.89
N GLY A 291 -25.33 36.83 28.20
CA GLY A 291 -25.75 38.09 28.80
C GLY A 291 -25.73 38.01 30.32
#